data_AF-T2JCB3-F1
#
_entry.id   AF-T2JCB3-F1
#
_cell.length_a   1.000
_cell.length_b   1.000
_cell.length_c   1.000
_cell.angle_alpha   90.00
_cell.angle_beta   90.00
_cell.angle_gamma   90.00
#
_symmetry.space_group_name_H-M   'P 1'
#
loop_
_entity.id
_entity.type
_entity.pdbx_description
1 polymer ?
#
loop_
_entity_poly.entity_id
_entity_poly.type
_entity_poly.pdbx_seq_one_letter_code
_entity_poly.pdbx_strand_id
1 'polypeptide(L)'
;MEKQTFSGKGKAGIMGLKLPSVPRISEGNRNSSYHWYLSVICNKSDRAYDVVVEGLLQPVALEANVQQQLATANLEERIKLYQTYDLWHENLDTLATMRRSQPQNSRASQQLGQLLQSVKLDPSIGQQPLLGIQTLTSRR
;
A
#
# COMPACT_ATOMS: atom_id res chain seq x y z
N MET A 1 21.66 -6.21 -0.69
CA MET A 1 20.59 -5.20 -0.84
C MET A 1 20.26 -5.06 -2.31
N GLU A 2 19.05 -5.42 -2.71
CA GLU A 2 18.57 -5.18 -4.06
C GLU A 2 18.24 -3.69 -4.20
N LYS A 3 18.80 -3.01 -5.21
CA LYS A 3 18.56 -1.59 -5.46
C LYS A 3 17.75 -1.46 -6.74
N GLN A 4 16.64 -0.75 -6.69
CA GLN A 4 15.83 -0.43 -7.86
C GLN A 4 15.71 1.09 -7.99
N THR A 5 15.83 1.60 -9.21
CA THR A 5 15.66 3.04 -9.50
C THR A 5 14.35 3.23 -10.25
N PHE A 6 13.57 4.21 -9.80
CA PHE A 6 12.30 4.57 -10.39
C PHE A 6 12.40 6.01 -10.89
N SER A 7 11.78 6.30 -12.05
CA SER A 7 11.68 7.66 -12.55
C SER A 7 10.21 8.04 -12.68
N GLY A 8 9.81 9.09 -11.97
CA GLY A 8 8.49 9.70 -12.11
C GLY A 8 8.40 10.54 -13.37
N LYS A 9 7.19 10.72 -13.90
CA LYS A 9 6.94 11.59 -15.07
C LYS A 9 6.81 13.08 -14.71
N GLY A 10 7.25 13.49 -13.50
CA GLY A 10 7.10 14.87 -13.02
C GLY A 10 5.64 15.32 -12.79
N LYS A 11 4.70 14.38 -12.66
CA LYS A 11 3.28 14.66 -12.39
C LYS A 11 2.96 14.32 -10.94
N ALA A 12 2.16 15.15 -10.29
CA ALA A 12 1.60 14.83 -8.97
C ALA A 12 0.56 13.70 -9.10
N GLY A 13 0.55 12.76 -8.16
CA GLY A 13 -0.37 11.63 -8.15
C GLY A 13 0.12 10.45 -7.31
N ILE A 14 -0.63 9.35 -7.35
CA ILE A 14 -0.30 8.11 -6.64
C ILE A 14 0.56 7.23 -7.54
N MET A 15 1.75 6.85 -7.07
CA MET A 15 2.64 5.91 -7.75
C MET A 15 2.63 4.56 -7.04
N GLY A 16 2.48 3.47 -7.80
CA GLY A 16 2.81 2.14 -7.27
C GLY A 16 4.31 1.89 -7.34
N LEU A 17 4.84 1.04 -6.48
CA LEU A 17 6.22 0.58 -6.58
C LEU A 17 6.20 -0.94 -6.44
N LYS A 18 6.86 -1.63 -7.36
CA LYS A 18 7.09 -3.07 -7.19
C LYS A 18 8.33 -3.23 -6.33
N LEU A 19 8.13 -3.69 -5.11
CA LEU A 19 9.24 -3.99 -4.22
C LEU A 19 9.93 -5.30 -4.67
N PRO A 20 11.23 -5.46 -4.40
CA PRO A 20 11.91 -6.75 -4.51
C PRO A 20 11.23 -7.79 -3.62
N SER A 21 11.58 -9.07 -3.80
CA SER A 21 11.01 -10.14 -2.97
C SER A 21 11.29 -9.84 -1.49
N VAL A 22 10.24 -9.55 -0.73
CA VAL A 22 10.31 -9.37 0.73
C VAL A 22 10.00 -10.70 1.41
N PRO A 23 10.64 -11.01 2.55
CA PRO A 23 10.26 -12.15 3.36
C PRO A 23 8.77 -12.11 3.66
N ARG A 24 8.08 -13.26 3.55
CA ARG A 24 6.70 -13.33 4.01
C ARG A 24 6.69 -13.12 5.51
N ILE A 25 5.96 -12.09 5.94
CA ILE A 25 5.61 -11.90 7.34
C ILE A 25 4.63 -13.02 7.69
N SER A 26 5.12 -14.04 8.40
CA SER A 26 4.34 -15.24 8.75
C SER A 26 4.02 -15.25 10.23
N GLU A 27 2.93 -15.93 10.57
CA GLU A 27 2.39 -16.09 11.91
C GLU A 27 3.33 -16.79 12.91
N GLY A 28 4.53 -17.20 12.51
CA GLY A 28 5.52 -17.86 13.38
C GLY A 28 6.05 -16.96 14.50
N ASN A 29 5.78 -15.65 14.43
CA ASN A 29 6.08 -14.69 15.49
C ASN A 29 4.90 -13.71 15.63
N ARG A 30 3.74 -14.22 16.09
CA ARG A 30 2.51 -13.42 16.31
C ARG A 30 2.70 -12.21 17.24
N ASN A 31 3.78 -12.19 18.04
CA ASN A 31 4.13 -11.11 18.95
C ASN A 31 5.25 -10.20 18.46
N SER A 32 5.77 -10.39 17.23
CA SER A 32 6.81 -9.51 16.70
C SER A 32 6.20 -8.49 15.74
N SER A 33 6.28 -7.22 16.13
CA SER A 33 6.06 -6.12 15.19
C SER A 33 7.23 -6.07 14.21
N TYR A 34 6.93 -5.98 12.93
CA TYR A 34 7.90 -5.80 11.87
C TYR A 34 8.05 -4.31 11.59
N HIS A 35 9.25 -3.80 11.83
CA HIS A 35 9.58 -2.42 11.50
C HIS A 35 9.98 -2.29 10.04
N TRP A 36 9.30 -1.42 9.30
CA TRP A 36 9.64 -1.08 7.92
C TRP A 36 9.99 0.39 7.82
N TYR A 37 10.88 0.72 6.90
CA TYR A 37 11.21 2.09 6.53
C TYR A 37 11.30 2.20 5.00
N LEU A 38 10.92 3.36 4.48
CA LEU A 38 11.07 3.78 3.10
C LEU A 38 11.79 5.12 3.10
N SER A 39 12.93 5.17 2.43
CA SER A 39 13.71 6.39 2.24
C SER A 39 13.69 6.78 0.75
N VAL A 40 13.27 8.00 0.46
CA VAL A 40 13.32 8.61 -0.87
C VAL A 40 14.59 9.44 -0.95
N ILE A 41 15.56 8.93 -1.71
CA ILE A 41 16.87 9.56 -1.90
C ILE A 41 16.82 10.45 -3.13
N CYS A 42 16.66 11.76 -2.91
CA CYS A 42 16.63 12.76 -3.99
C CYS A 42 18.05 13.15 -4.45
N ASN A 43 19.00 13.27 -3.52
CA ASN A 43 20.40 13.59 -3.81
C ASN A 43 21.31 12.48 -3.26
N LYS A 44 21.94 11.71 -4.14
CA LYS A 44 22.81 10.59 -3.73
C LYS A 44 24.11 11.04 -3.07
N SER A 45 24.55 12.27 -3.32
CA SER A 45 25.79 12.84 -2.77
C SER A 45 25.57 13.56 -1.44
N ASP A 46 24.33 13.98 -1.16
CA ASP A 46 23.94 14.61 0.09
C ASP A 46 22.59 14.04 0.56
N ARG A 47 22.66 13.11 1.50
CA ARG A 47 21.52 12.35 2.02
C ARG A 47 20.89 12.99 3.27
N ALA A 48 21.36 14.18 3.69
CA ALA A 48 20.83 14.87 4.87
C ALA A 48 19.34 15.24 4.73
N TYR A 49 18.84 15.30 3.49
CA TYR A 49 17.47 15.67 3.15
C TYR A 49 16.65 14.51 2.57
N ASP A 50 17.07 13.26 2.80
CA ASP A 50 16.27 12.10 2.43
C ASP A 50 14.92 12.15 3.15
N VAL A 51 13.83 11.97 2.41
CA VAL A 51 12.50 11.84 3.03
C VAL A 51 12.36 10.41 3.51
N VAL A 52 12.21 10.22 4.82
CA VAL A 52 12.05 8.91 5.44
C VAL A 52 10.66 8.79 6.03
N VAL A 53 9.98 7.70 5.70
CA VAL A 53 8.75 7.27 6.37
C VAL A 53 8.95 5.85 6.88
N GLU A 54 8.41 5.56 8.05
CA GLU A 54 8.57 4.26 8.71
C GLU A 54 7.28 3.85 9.41
N GLY A 55 7.20 2.59 9.83
CA GLY A 55 6.04 2.08 10.53
C GLY A 55 6.20 0.65 11.00
N LEU A 56 5.22 0.21 11.78
CA LEU A 56 5.14 -1.16 12.28
C LEU A 56 4.06 -1.92 11.53
N LEU A 57 4.34 -3.18 11.20
CA LEU A 57 3.37 -4.17 10.75
C LEU A 57 3.23 -5.22 11.84
N GLN A 58 2.01 -5.58 12.18
CA GLN A 58 1.76 -6.65 13.14
C GLN A 58 0.86 -7.70 12.48
N PRO A 59 1.24 -9.00 12.50
CA PRO A 59 0.35 -10.05 12.04
C PRO A 59 -0.93 -10.08 12.88
N VAL A 60 -2.09 -10.10 12.23
CA VAL A 60 -3.40 -10.26 12.89
C VAL A 60 -3.89 -11.69 12.66
N ALA A 61 -4.29 -12.36 13.74
CA ALA A 61 -4.92 -13.68 13.66
C ALA A 61 -6.42 -13.49 13.34
N LEU A 62 -6.86 -14.02 12.19
CA LEU A 62 -8.26 -14.01 11.82
C LEU A 62 -8.95 -15.30 12.25
N GLU A 63 -10.20 -15.18 12.70
CA GLU A 63 -11.06 -16.33 12.97
C GLU A 63 -11.32 -17.13 11.68
N ALA A 64 -11.52 -18.45 11.82
CA ALA A 64 -11.63 -19.36 10.68
C ALA A 64 -12.79 -19.04 9.73
N ASN A 65 -13.93 -18.59 10.27
CA ASN A 65 -15.08 -18.09 9.52
C ASN A 65 -14.72 -16.86 8.66
N VAL A 66 -13.94 -15.92 9.19
CA VAL A 66 -13.50 -14.72 8.45
C VAL A 66 -12.56 -15.10 7.33
N GLN A 67 -11.63 -16.03 7.58
CA GLN A 67 -10.74 -16.55 6.54
C GLN A 67 -11.53 -17.22 5.41
N GLN A 68 -12.56 -18.01 5.73
CA GLN A 68 -13.45 -18.62 4.74
C GLN A 68 -14.21 -17.58 3.92
N GLN A 69 -14.76 -16.54 4.55
CA GLN A 69 -15.43 -15.46 3.84
C GLN A 69 -14.48 -14.74 2.88
N LEU A 70 -13.26 -14.41 3.34
CA LEU A 70 -12.24 -13.76 2.52
C LEU A 70 -11.78 -14.62 1.33
N ALA A 71 -11.79 -15.95 1.47
CA ALA A 71 -11.37 -16.86 0.40
C ALA A 71 -12.26 -16.77 -0.84
N THR A 72 -13.56 -16.53 -0.67
CA THR A 72 -14.54 -16.44 -1.76
C THR A 72 -14.95 -15.00 -2.09
N ALA A 73 -14.63 -14.04 -1.22
CA ALA A 73 -15.04 -12.64 -1.37
C ALA A 73 -14.42 -11.96 -2.59
N ASN A 74 -15.25 -11.24 -3.34
CA ASN A 74 -14.82 -10.28 -4.35
C ASN A 74 -14.21 -9.02 -3.70
N LEU A 75 -13.71 -8.07 -4.51
CA LEU A 75 -13.03 -6.88 -4.00
C LEU A 75 -13.91 -6.00 -3.09
N GLU A 76 -15.20 -5.82 -3.42
CA GLU A 76 -16.11 -5.02 -2.59
C GLU A 76 -16.42 -5.69 -1.26
N GLU A 77 -16.62 -7.01 -1.28
CA GLU A 77 -16.85 -7.81 -0.08
C GLU A 77 -15.62 -7.81 0.82
N ARG A 78 -14.41 -7.92 0.24
CA ARG A 78 -13.14 -7.80 0.96
C ARG A 78 -12.99 -6.45 1.64
N ILE A 79 -13.29 -5.35 0.95
CA ILE A 79 -13.25 -3.99 1.54
C ILE A 79 -14.14 -3.93 2.78
N LYS A 80 -15.39 -4.42 2.69
CA LYS A 80 -16.32 -4.43 3.83
C LYS A 80 -15.81 -5.29 4.99
N LEU A 81 -15.29 -6.47 4.71
CA LEU A 81 -14.71 -7.36 5.72
C LEU A 81 -13.52 -6.69 6.40
N TYR A 82 -12.56 -6.16 5.64
CA TYR A 82 -11.39 -5.52 6.20
C TYR A 82 -11.71 -4.26 7.02
N GLN A 83 -12.74 -3.49 6.64
CA GLN A 83 -13.26 -2.40 7.47
C GLN A 83 -13.87 -2.91 8.79
N THR A 84 -14.58 -4.04 8.75
CA THR A 84 -15.25 -4.61 9.93
C THR A 84 -14.25 -5.14 10.96
N TYR A 85 -13.11 -5.65 10.51
CA TYR A 85 -12.07 -6.24 11.36
C TYR A 85 -10.85 -5.32 11.58
N ASP A 86 -10.98 -4.02 11.29
CA ASP A 86 -9.91 -3.02 11.43
C ASP A 86 -8.59 -3.40 10.72
N LEU A 87 -8.69 -4.16 9.63
CA LEU A 87 -7.56 -4.59 8.79
C LEU A 87 -7.19 -3.49 7.79
N TRP A 88 -6.65 -2.38 8.34
CA TRP A 88 -6.33 -1.16 7.61
C TRP A 88 -5.44 -1.40 6.38
N HIS A 89 -4.37 -2.18 6.52
CA HIS A 89 -3.36 -2.38 5.48
C HIS A 89 -3.93 -3.17 4.30
N GLU A 90 -4.67 -4.23 4.61
CA GLU A 90 -5.36 -5.09 3.65
C GLU A 90 -6.46 -4.32 2.92
N ASN A 91 -7.19 -3.46 3.64
CA ASN A 91 -8.20 -2.60 3.04
C ASN A 91 -7.57 -1.59 2.06
N LEU A 92 -6.47 -0.94 2.45
CA LEU A 92 -5.73 0.00 1.61
C LEU A 92 -5.23 -0.67 0.33
N ASP A 93 -4.63 -1.86 0.42
CA ASP A 93 -4.16 -2.60 -0.76
C ASP A 93 -5.32 -3.07 -1.66
N THR A 94 -6.43 -3.49 -1.07
CA THR A 94 -7.63 -3.92 -1.82
C THR A 94 -8.24 -2.76 -2.60
N LEU A 95 -8.35 -1.57 -1.98
CA LEU A 95 -8.80 -0.35 -2.66
C LEU A 95 -7.83 0.07 -3.76
N ALA A 96 -6.53 0.02 -3.51
CA ALA A 96 -5.52 0.32 -4.53
C ALA A 96 -5.63 -0.66 -5.72
N THR A 97 -5.88 -1.95 -5.45
CA THR A 97 -6.12 -2.96 -6.49
C THR A 97 -7.40 -2.69 -7.27
N MET A 98 -8.50 -2.34 -6.59
CA MET A 98 -9.77 -1.99 -7.23
C MET A 98 -9.62 -0.78 -8.15
N ARG A 99 -8.92 0.28 -7.70
CA ARG A 99 -8.65 1.46 -8.54
C ARG A 99 -7.79 1.16 -9.76
N ARG A 100 -6.82 0.25 -9.65
CA ARG A 100 -5.98 -0.17 -10.78
C ARG A 100 -6.77 -0.99 -11.80
N SER A 101 -7.62 -1.91 -11.35
CA SER A 101 -8.40 -2.78 -12.23
C SER A 101 -9.65 -2.11 -12.80
N GLN A 102 -10.18 -1.11 -12.11
CA GLN A 102 -11.40 -0.38 -12.48
C GLN A 102 -11.15 1.13 -12.42
N PRO A 103 -10.35 1.71 -13.33
CA PRO A 103 -9.94 3.12 -13.24
C PRO A 103 -11.08 4.13 -13.37
N GLN A 104 -12.23 3.72 -13.92
CA GLN A 104 -13.45 4.54 -14.02
C GLN A 104 -14.37 4.42 -12.80
N ASN A 105 -14.05 3.54 -11.84
CA ASN A 105 -14.84 3.37 -10.63
C ASN A 105 -14.52 4.49 -9.63
N SER A 106 -15.30 5.57 -9.66
CA SER A 106 -15.17 6.70 -8.75
C SER A 106 -15.42 6.35 -7.28
N ARG A 107 -16.17 5.27 -7.00
CA ARG A 107 -16.44 4.78 -5.64
C ARG A 107 -15.16 4.36 -4.94
N ALA A 108 -14.24 3.70 -5.64
CA ALA A 108 -12.97 3.27 -5.06
C ALA A 108 -12.07 4.46 -4.65
N SER A 109 -12.11 5.57 -5.41
CA SER A 109 -11.43 6.82 -5.04
C SER A 109 -12.05 7.46 -3.78
N GLN A 110 -13.39 7.48 -3.70
CA GLN A 110 -14.09 7.97 -2.52
C GLN A 110 -13.81 7.12 -1.28
N GLN A 111 -13.87 5.80 -1.39
CA GLN A 111 -13.57 4.88 -0.30
C GLN A 111 -12.12 4.99 0.16
N LEU A 112 -11.16 5.23 -0.76
CA LEU A 112 -9.78 5.52 -0.37
C LEU A 112 -9.68 6.82 0.44
N GLY A 113 -10.38 7.87 0.02
CA GLY A 113 -10.42 9.12 0.78
C GLY A 113 -11.03 8.94 2.18
N GLN A 114 -12.14 8.19 2.28
CA GLN A 114 -12.78 7.86 3.56
C GLN A 114 -11.87 7.03 4.48
N LEU A 115 -11.15 6.08 3.89
CA LEU A 115 -10.16 5.28 4.59
C LEU A 115 -9.08 6.21 5.15
N LEU A 116 -8.41 7.01 4.32
CA LEU A 116 -7.40 8.00 4.77
C LEU A 116 -7.92 8.93 5.88
N GLN A 117 -9.16 9.40 5.75
CA GLN A 117 -9.78 10.24 6.77
C GLN A 117 -9.96 9.53 8.12
N SER A 118 -10.25 8.22 8.14
CA SER A 118 -10.48 7.48 9.40
C SER A 118 -9.23 7.40 10.28
N VAL A 119 -8.05 7.51 9.68
CA VAL A 119 -6.74 7.58 10.36
C VAL A 119 -6.14 8.99 10.35
N LYS A 120 -6.96 10.02 10.10
CA LYS A 120 -6.59 11.45 10.12
C LYS A 120 -5.53 11.84 9.08
N LEU A 121 -5.46 11.12 7.97
CA LEU A 121 -4.68 11.51 6.79
C LEU A 121 -5.52 12.32 5.81
N ASP A 122 -4.86 13.05 4.90
CA ASP A 122 -5.54 13.88 3.90
C ASP A 122 -6.41 13.02 2.96
N PRO A 123 -7.76 13.19 2.97
CA PRO A 123 -8.65 12.44 2.10
C PRO A 123 -8.51 12.83 0.61
N SER A 124 -7.93 13.99 0.30
CA SER A 124 -7.76 14.48 -1.07
C SER A 124 -6.84 13.56 -1.90
N ILE A 125 -5.92 12.85 -1.23
CA ILE A 125 -5.08 11.80 -1.83
C ILE A 125 -5.95 10.74 -2.51
N GLY A 126 -7.11 10.40 -1.93
CA GLY A 126 -8.09 9.50 -2.51
C GLY A 126 -8.56 9.89 -3.91
N GLN A 127 -8.48 11.18 -4.27
CA GLN A 127 -8.90 11.68 -5.59
C GLN A 127 -7.74 11.86 -6.57
N GLN A 128 -6.49 11.70 -6.12
CA GLN A 128 -5.32 11.86 -6.98
C GLN A 128 -5.27 10.78 -8.08
N PRO A 129 -4.74 11.12 -9.27
CA PRO A 129 -4.64 10.17 -10.37
C PRO A 129 -3.64 9.05 -10.05
N LEU A 130 -3.94 7.83 -10.52
CA LEU A 130 -2.94 6.76 -10.55
C LEU A 130 -1.94 7.05 -11.66
N LEU A 131 -0.68 7.17 -11.31
CA LEU A 131 0.41 7.38 -12.26
C LEU A 131 0.94 6.03 -12.75
N GLY A 132 1.04 5.87 -14.08
CA GLY A 132 1.71 4.72 -14.67
C GLY A 132 3.20 4.74 -14.38
N ILE A 133 3.74 3.65 -13.85
CA ILE A 133 5.16 3.51 -13.48
C ILE A 133 5.91 2.93 -14.67
N GLN A 134 7.05 3.52 -15.03
CA GLN A 134 8.01 2.90 -15.93
C GLN A 134 9.21 2.45 -15.09
N THR A 135 9.45 1.15 -15.04
CA THR A 135 10.65 0.60 -14.42
C THR A 135 11.84 0.94 -15.32
N LEU A 136 12.79 1.73 -14.82
CA LEU A 136 14.08 1.87 -15.48
C LEU A 136 14.92 0.66 -15.08
N THR A 137 15.03 -0.33 -15.96
CA THR A 137 15.99 -1.41 -15.74
C THR A 137 17.39 -0.81 -15.71
N SER A 138 18.07 -0.95 -14.58
CA SER A 138 19.49 -0.59 -14.47
C SER A 138 20.25 -1.41 -15.51
N ARG A 139 20.87 -0.76 -16.49
CA ARG A 139 21.96 -1.42 -17.23
C ARG A 139 23.07 -1.71 -16.21
N ARG A 140 23.55 -2.94 -16.21
CA ARG A 140 24.81 -3.30 -15.53
C ARG A 140 25.97 -2.61 -16.22
#